data_AF-A0A918W3U2-F1
#
_entry.id   AF-A0A918W3U2-F1
#
_cell.length_a   1.000
_cell.length_b   1.000
_cell.length_c   1.000
_cell.angle_alpha   90.00
_cell.angle_beta   90.00
_cell.angle_gamma   90.00
#
_symmetry.space_group_name_H-M   'P 1'
#
loop_
_entity.id
_entity.type
_entity.pdbx_description
1 polymer ?
#
loop_
_entity_poly.entity_id
_entity_poly.type
_entity_poly.pdbx_seq_one_letter_code
_entity_poly.pdbx_strand_id
1 'polypeptide(L)'
;MGGMPLNDMPWWRWRANVRSALHMLSDPGFHRSVWLAGQEGYGDVTDAVYRLVEDTWLDNWSAERYVGAIFRDSGEAQAVDLAVLRVLRILHQAGPDAPVSAYLEHPGWPEAVQAARDAHVRLATADGDDPDVPPRSLELLRVLTRA
;
A
#
# COMPACT_ATOMS: atom_id res chain seq x y z
N MET A 1 -12.38 2.07 -23.31
CA MET A 1 -11.39 1.00 -23.07
C MET A 1 -11.86 0.26 -21.84
N GLY A 2 -12.26 -1.00 -21.98
CA GLY A 2 -12.80 -1.78 -20.85
C GLY A 2 -11.70 -2.03 -19.84
N GLY A 3 -11.84 -1.47 -18.63
CA GLY A 3 -10.93 -1.77 -17.52
C GLY A 3 -10.92 -3.27 -17.27
N MET A 4 -9.73 -3.86 -17.17
CA MET A 4 -9.58 -5.28 -16.84
C MET A 4 -9.85 -5.44 -15.34
N PRO A 5 -10.87 -6.22 -14.95
CA PRO A 5 -11.26 -6.33 -13.56
C PRO A 5 -10.12 -6.88 -12.69
N LEU A 6 -10.06 -6.38 -11.46
CA LEU A 6 -9.01 -6.73 -10.48
C LEU A 6 -8.88 -8.25 -10.24
N ASN A 7 -9.93 -9.04 -10.52
CA ASN A 7 -9.96 -10.49 -10.33
C ASN A 7 -9.25 -11.31 -11.42
N ASP A 8 -8.67 -10.68 -12.45
CA ASP A 8 -7.99 -11.40 -13.54
C ASP A 8 -6.61 -11.96 -13.14
N MET A 9 -6.03 -11.47 -12.02
CA MET A 9 -4.77 -11.98 -11.49
C MET A 9 -4.98 -13.22 -10.61
N PRO A 10 -4.09 -14.24 -10.67
CA PRO A 10 -4.20 -15.43 -9.83
C PRO A 10 -4.37 -15.12 -8.35
N TRP A 11 -3.63 -14.12 -7.85
CA TRP A 11 -3.64 -13.71 -6.44
C TRP A 11 -4.18 -12.29 -6.26
N TRP A 12 -5.30 -11.99 -6.93
CA TRP A 12 -5.93 -10.68 -6.93
C TRP A 12 -6.26 -10.12 -5.53
N ARG A 13 -6.55 -10.98 -4.54
CA ARG A 13 -6.81 -10.54 -3.16
C ARG A 13 -5.58 -9.89 -2.53
N TRP A 14 -4.41 -10.49 -2.74
CA TRP A 14 -3.14 -9.94 -2.27
C TRP A 14 -2.79 -8.66 -3.02
N ARG A 15 -3.05 -8.60 -4.34
CA ARG A 15 -2.95 -7.35 -5.10
C ARG A 15 -3.84 -6.25 -4.52
N ALA A 16 -5.07 -6.56 -4.13
CA ALA A 16 -5.99 -5.61 -3.52
C ALA A 16 -5.47 -5.10 -2.16
N ASN A 17 -4.91 -5.98 -1.33
CA ASN A 17 -4.31 -5.61 -0.05
C ASN A 17 -3.08 -4.70 -0.24
N VAL A 18 -2.15 -5.07 -1.13
CA VAL A 18 -0.97 -4.26 -1.48
C VAL A 18 -1.39 -2.87 -1.96
N ARG A 19 -2.35 -2.80 -2.89
CA ARG A 19 -2.86 -1.53 -3.41
C ARG A 19 -3.50 -0.69 -2.31
N SER A 20 -4.31 -1.30 -1.44
CA SER A 20 -4.93 -0.57 -0.32
C SER A 20 -3.88 0.01 0.63
N ALA A 21 -2.82 -0.74 0.94
CA ALA A 21 -1.74 -0.26 1.80
C ALA A 21 -0.97 0.90 1.15
N LEU A 22 -0.54 0.74 -0.11
CA LEU A 22 0.17 1.79 -0.87
C LEU A 22 -0.66 3.06 -0.97
N HIS A 23 -1.96 2.93 -1.20
CA HIS A 23 -2.86 4.05 -1.29
C HIS A 23 -2.91 4.87 0.01
N MET A 24 -3.08 4.21 1.16
CA MET A 24 -3.10 4.87 2.46
C MET A 24 -1.75 5.52 2.78
N LEU A 25 -0.64 4.84 2.47
CA LEU A 25 0.72 5.39 2.62
C LEU A 25 0.98 6.60 1.72
N SER A 26 0.27 6.71 0.59
CA SER A 26 0.48 7.76 -0.41
C SER A 26 -0.33 9.05 -0.22
N ASP A 27 -1.22 9.13 0.77
CA ASP A 27 -2.16 10.25 0.93
C ASP A 27 -1.89 11.08 2.21
N PRO A 28 -1.16 12.22 2.10
CA PRO A 28 -0.92 13.12 3.22
C PRO A 28 -2.19 13.73 3.83
N GLY A 29 -3.27 13.87 3.05
CA GLY A 29 -4.56 14.32 3.56
C GLY A 29 -5.14 13.30 4.52
N PHE A 30 -5.15 12.04 4.09
CA PHE A 30 -5.54 10.88 4.90
C PHE A 30 -4.69 10.74 6.16
N HIS A 31 -3.37 10.93 6.08
CA HIS A 31 -2.49 10.86 7.26
C HIS A 31 -2.92 11.82 8.36
N ARG A 32 -3.35 13.04 7.99
CA ARG A 32 -3.83 14.04 8.95
C ARG A 32 -5.23 13.77 9.45
N SER A 33 -6.17 13.49 8.55
CA SER A 33 -7.59 13.37 8.89
C SER A 33 -7.98 12.02 9.50
N VAL A 34 -7.16 10.99 9.30
CA VAL A 34 -7.44 9.61 9.75
C VAL A 34 -6.40 9.16 10.75
N TRP A 35 -5.13 9.02 10.35
CA TRP A 35 -4.10 8.45 11.23
C TRP A 35 -3.77 9.34 12.43
N LEU A 36 -3.46 10.61 12.22
CA LEU A 36 -3.19 11.55 13.32
C LEU A 36 -4.43 11.85 14.16
N ALA A 37 -5.62 11.81 13.53
CA ALA A 37 -6.88 12.03 14.22
C ALA A 37 -7.39 10.78 14.96
N GLY A 38 -6.72 9.63 14.82
CA GLY A 38 -7.12 8.37 15.45
C GLY A 38 -8.49 7.87 15.01
N GLN A 39 -8.89 8.12 13.75
CA GLN A 39 -10.18 7.65 13.24
C GLN A 39 -10.16 6.12 13.10
N GLU A 40 -11.19 5.47 13.63
CA GLU A 40 -11.34 4.02 13.58
C GLU A 40 -11.69 3.51 12.16
N GLY A 41 -11.56 2.21 11.95
CA GLY A 41 -11.98 1.52 10.71
C GLY A 41 -10.94 1.52 9.57
N TYR A 42 -9.83 2.24 9.75
CA TYR A 42 -8.74 2.33 8.77
C TYR A 42 -7.42 1.72 9.27
N GLY A 43 -7.28 1.52 10.58
CA GLY A 43 -6.00 1.18 11.20
C GLY A 43 -5.03 2.36 11.17
N ASP A 44 -3.79 2.11 11.57
CA ASP A 44 -2.71 3.09 11.58
C ASP A 44 -1.64 2.84 10.49
N VAL A 45 -0.50 3.54 10.62
CA VAL A 45 0.65 3.38 9.72
C VAL A 45 1.13 1.92 9.74
N THR A 46 1.25 1.34 10.93
CA THR A 46 1.76 -0.01 11.15
C THR A 46 0.80 -1.06 10.57
N ASP A 47 -0.51 -0.89 10.72
CA ASP A 47 -1.52 -1.74 10.06
C ASP A 47 -1.43 -1.70 8.52
N ALA A 48 -1.09 -0.53 7.96
CA ALA A 48 -0.85 -0.41 6.52
C ALA A 48 0.44 -1.11 6.10
N VAL A 49 1.52 -1.02 6.89
CA VAL A 49 2.77 -1.75 6.59
C VAL A 49 2.57 -3.26 6.70
N TYR A 50 1.88 -3.76 7.72
CA TYR A 50 1.59 -5.19 7.84
C TYR A 50 0.81 -5.72 6.64
N ARG A 51 -0.27 -5.03 6.22
CA ARG A 51 -1.00 -5.42 5.00
C ARG A 51 -0.17 -5.36 3.72
N LEU A 52 0.85 -4.50 3.68
CA LEU A 52 1.74 -4.41 2.54
C LEU A 52 2.62 -5.67 2.41
N VAL A 53 3.09 -6.22 3.53
CA VAL A 53 4.16 -7.24 3.52
C VAL A 53 3.79 -8.62 4.07
N GLU A 54 2.81 -8.75 4.96
CA GLU A 54 2.59 -9.99 5.74
C GLU A 54 2.18 -11.17 4.85
N ASP A 55 1.10 -11.03 4.07
CA ASP A 55 0.63 -12.09 3.17
C ASP A 55 1.53 -12.24 1.93
N THR A 56 2.26 -11.20 1.56
CA THR A 56 3.03 -11.13 0.31
C THR A 56 4.51 -11.40 0.48
N TRP A 57 5.03 -11.39 1.71
CA TRP A 57 6.44 -11.55 2.07
C TRP A 57 7.37 -10.54 1.37
N LEU A 58 6.85 -9.35 1.04
CA LEU A 58 7.62 -8.30 0.36
C LEU A 58 8.73 -7.69 1.23
N ASP A 59 8.72 -7.97 2.52
CA ASP A 59 9.81 -7.67 3.45
C ASP A 59 11.03 -8.59 3.27
N ASN A 60 10.82 -9.81 2.76
CA ASN A 60 11.85 -10.83 2.60
C ASN A 60 12.22 -11.11 1.14
N TRP A 61 11.32 -10.82 0.21
CA TRP A 61 11.49 -11.12 -1.21
C TRP A 61 11.07 -9.95 -2.09
N SER A 62 11.82 -9.73 -3.17
CA SER A 62 11.47 -8.75 -4.20
C SER A 62 10.12 -9.10 -4.84
N ALA A 63 9.34 -8.04 -5.11
CA ALA A 63 8.11 -8.05 -5.87
C ALA A 63 8.25 -8.73 -7.24
N GLU A 64 9.45 -8.73 -7.83
CA GLU A 64 9.73 -9.34 -9.13
C GLU A 64 9.37 -10.84 -9.16
N ARG A 65 9.48 -11.53 -8.02
CA ARG A 65 9.09 -12.94 -7.90
C ARG A 65 7.61 -13.21 -8.09
N TYR A 66 6.79 -12.17 -7.94
CA TYR A 66 5.34 -12.24 -7.98
C TYR A 66 4.76 -11.66 -9.29
N VAL A 67 5.61 -11.35 -10.27
CA VAL A 67 5.18 -10.96 -11.62
C VAL A 67 4.43 -12.12 -12.27
N GLY A 68 3.25 -11.82 -12.85
CA GLY A 68 2.29 -12.79 -13.36
C GLY A 68 1.33 -13.36 -12.30
N ALA A 69 1.54 -13.09 -11.00
CA ALA A 69 0.69 -13.58 -9.92
C ALA A 69 0.00 -12.47 -9.12
N ILE A 70 0.78 -11.49 -8.62
CA ILE A 70 0.30 -10.30 -7.89
C ILE A 70 0.49 -9.05 -8.76
N PHE A 71 1.64 -8.96 -9.42
CA PHE A 71 2.03 -7.84 -10.29
C PHE A 71 1.96 -8.26 -11.75
N ARG A 72 1.58 -7.34 -12.63
CA ARG A 72 1.39 -7.64 -14.06
C ARG A 72 2.69 -7.67 -14.82
N ASP A 73 3.62 -6.79 -14.47
CA ASP A 73 4.91 -6.64 -15.13
C ASP A 73 6.01 -6.23 -14.15
N SER A 74 7.26 -6.32 -14.59
CA SER A 74 8.44 -5.97 -13.80
C SER A 74 8.45 -4.50 -13.36
N GLY A 75 7.74 -3.62 -14.06
CA GLY A 75 7.71 -2.21 -13.66
C GLY A 75 6.71 -1.94 -12.52
N GLU A 76 5.60 -2.68 -12.44
CA GLU A 76 4.78 -2.69 -11.22
C GLU A 76 5.60 -3.22 -10.04
N ALA A 77 6.32 -4.33 -10.25
CA ALA A 77 7.17 -4.91 -9.22
C ALA A 77 8.24 -3.93 -8.72
N GLN A 78 8.99 -3.28 -9.63
CA GLN A 78 10.02 -2.30 -9.26
C GLN A 78 9.46 -1.09 -8.48
N ALA A 79 8.29 -0.59 -8.87
CA ALA A 79 7.64 0.52 -8.16
C ALA A 79 7.27 0.10 -6.72
N VAL A 80 6.73 -1.11 -6.56
CA VAL A 80 6.35 -1.66 -5.25
C VAL A 80 7.58 -1.94 -4.39
N ASP A 81 8.64 -2.53 -4.95
CA ASP A 81 9.90 -2.76 -4.23
C ASP A 81 10.50 -1.46 -3.69
N LEU A 82 10.48 -0.39 -4.49
CA LEU A 82 10.96 0.92 -4.05
C LEU A 82 10.11 1.47 -2.88
N ALA A 83 8.79 1.38 -2.98
CA ALA A 83 7.89 1.82 -1.92
C ALA A 83 8.11 1.03 -0.62
N VAL A 84 8.15 -0.30 -0.72
CA VAL A 84 8.39 -1.21 0.42
C VAL A 84 9.72 -0.89 1.09
N LEU A 85 10.80 -0.76 0.33
CA LEU A 85 12.13 -0.44 0.86
C LEU A 85 12.14 0.88 1.65
N ARG A 86 11.47 1.92 1.15
CA ARG A 86 11.41 3.23 1.81
C ARG A 86 10.60 3.16 3.10
N VAL A 87 9.44 2.52 3.06
CA VAL A 87 8.54 2.40 4.21
C VAL A 87 9.16 1.54 5.32
N LEU A 88 9.71 0.36 4.99
CA LEU A 88 10.34 -0.52 5.98
C LEU A 88 11.58 0.10 6.61
N ARG A 89 12.34 0.90 5.87
CA ARG A 89 13.47 1.65 6.44
C ARG A 89 13.01 2.60 7.53
N ILE A 90 11.93 3.35 7.30
CA ILE A 90 11.37 4.29 8.26
C ILE A 90 10.81 3.54 9.47
N LEU A 91 10.06 2.46 9.24
CA LEU A 91 9.52 1.61 10.32
C LEU A 91 10.66 1.07 11.21
N HIS A 92 11.76 0.61 10.60
CA HIS A 92 12.92 0.12 11.33
C HIS A 92 13.63 1.23 12.13
N GLN A 93 13.74 2.44 11.55
CA GLN A 93 14.42 3.58 12.19
C GLN A 93 13.61 4.19 13.34
N ALA A 94 12.29 4.32 13.18
CA ALA A 94 11.39 4.84 14.21
C ALA A 94 11.04 3.79 15.28
N GLY A 95 11.02 2.51 14.90
CA GLY A 95 10.55 1.40 15.72
C GLY A 95 9.07 1.08 15.46
N PRO A 96 8.62 -0.18 15.63
CA PRO A 96 7.25 -0.61 15.32
C PRO A 96 6.18 -0.08 16.29
N ASP A 97 6.57 0.29 17.51
CA ASP A 97 5.68 0.82 18.55
C ASP A 97 5.68 2.36 18.61
N ALA A 98 6.29 3.02 17.62
CA ALA A 98 6.36 4.47 17.58
C ALA A 98 4.97 5.08 17.30
N PRO A 99 4.65 6.25 17.89
CA PRO A 99 3.39 6.92 17.56
C PRO A 99 3.37 7.33 16.09
N VAL A 100 2.18 7.41 15.49
CA VAL A 100 1.97 7.83 14.08
C VAL A 100 2.78 9.09 13.74
N SER A 101 2.78 10.09 14.62
CA SER A 101 3.50 11.35 14.40
C SER A 101 4.99 11.16 14.15
N ALA A 102 5.62 10.17 14.80
CA ALA A 102 7.05 9.89 14.62
C ALA A 102 7.37 9.39 13.20
N TYR A 103 6.48 8.60 12.58
CA TYR A 103 6.65 8.20 11.18
C TYR A 103 6.45 9.38 10.23
N LEU A 104 5.43 10.20 10.46
CA LEU A 104 5.09 11.33 9.57
C LEU A 104 6.12 12.46 9.64
N GLU A 105 6.75 12.65 10.80
CA GLU A 105 7.83 13.63 11.02
C GLU A 105 9.20 13.11 10.56
N HIS A 106 9.30 11.82 10.18
CA HIS A 106 10.56 11.23 9.74
C HIS A 106 11.08 11.94 8.48
N PRO A 107 12.36 12.34 8.40
CA PRO A 107 12.88 13.09 7.25
C PRO A 107 12.73 12.40 5.90
N GLY A 108 12.71 11.07 5.88
CA GLY A 108 12.50 10.26 4.68
C GLY A 108 11.04 9.95 4.33
N TRP A 109 10.09 10.44 5.13
CA TRP A 109 8.66 10.18 4.91
C TRP A 109 8.16 10.74 3.57
N PRO A 110 8.49 11.98 3.16
CA PRO A 110 8.03 12.51 1.87
C PRO A 110 8.40 11.62 0.68
N GLU A 111 9.60 11.04 0.66
CA GLU A 111 10.03 10.12 -0.39
C GLU A 111 9.30 8.77 -0.32
N ALA A 112 8.97 8.29 0.87
CA ALA A 112 8.15 7.08 1.03
C ALA A 112 6.72 7.30 0.52
N VAL A 113 6.12 8.45 0.83
CA VAL A 113 4.81 8.86 0.31
C VAL A 113 4.82 8.91 -1.22
N GLN A 114 5.83 9.55 -1.82
CA GLN A 114 5.94 9.63 -3.27
C GLN A 114 6.12 8.24 -3.91
N ALA A 115 7.01 7.41 -3.37
CA ALA A 115 7.20 6.05 -3.88
C ALA A 115 5.92 5.20 -3.77
N ALA A 116 5.20 5.30 -2.65
CA ALA A 116 3.91 4.64 -2.47
C ALA A 116 2.87 5.15 -3.46
N ARG A 117 2.87 6.47 -3.75
CA ARG A 117 1.97 7.08 -4.73
C ARG A 117 2.23 6.55 -6.14
N ASP A 118 3.49 6.53 -6.55
CA ASP A 118 3.88 6.06 -7.88
C ASP A 118 3.46 4.60 -8.10
N ALA A 119 3.67 3.75 -7.08
CA ALA A 119 3.25 2.36 -7.11
C ALA A 119 1.71 2.22 -7.13
N HIS A 120 0.99 2.92 -6.25
CA HIS A 120 -0.48 2.89 -6.19
C HIS A 120 -1.10 3.34 -7.51
N VAL A 121 -0.68 4.48 -8.05
CA VAL A 121 -1.20 5.03 -9.32
C VAL A 121 -1.01 4.02 -10.44
N ARG A 122 0.16 3.39 -10.52
CA ARG A 122 0.45 2.38 -11.54
C ARG A 122 -0.47 1.17 -11.42
N LEU A 123 -0.62 0.61 -10.21
CA LEU A 123 -1.48 -0.55 -9.96
C LEU A 123 -2.96 -0.24 -10.21
N ALA A 124 -3.45 0.90 -9.69
CA ALA A 124 -4.85 1.32 -9.84
C ALA A 124 -5.22 1.57 -11.30
N THR A 125 -4.37 2.30 -12.04
CA THR A 125 -4.59 2.58 -13.47
C THR A 125 -4.60 1.28 -14.28
N ALA A 126 -3.69 0.36 -13.99
CA ALA A 126 -3.67 -0.95 -14.65
C ALA A 126 -4.97 -1.73 -14.39
N ASP A 127 -5.50 -1.66 -13.17
CA ASP A 127 -6.78 -2.28 -12.77
C ASP A 127 -8.02 -1.52 -13.30
N GLY A 128 -7.84 -0.39 -14.00
CA GLY A 128 -8.93 0.42 -14.52
C GLY A 128 -9.67 1.24 -13.45
N ASP A 129 -9.10 1.34 -12.25
CA ASP A 129 -9.62 2.12 -11.14
C ASP A 129 -9.06 3.56 -11.17
N ASP A 130 -9.83 4.51 -10.64
CA ASP A 130 -9.38 5.89 -10.43
C ASP A 130 -8.47 5.97 -9.19
N PRO A 131 -7.18 6.36 -9.33
CA PRO A 131 -6.25 6.44 -8.20
C PRO A 131 -6.48 7.63 -7.26
N ASP A 132 -7.34 8.58 -7.64
CA ASP A 132 -7.64 9.80 -6.86
C ASP A 132 -8.88 9.65 -5.96
N VAL A 133 -9.64 8.56 -6.10
CA VAL A 133 -10.72 8.22 -5.17
C VAL A 133 -10.11 7.92 -3.81
N PRO A 134 -10.67 8.40 -2.67
CA PRO A 134 -10.11 8.15 -1.34
C PRO A 134 -9.97 6.67 -0.95
N PRO A 135 -9.07 6.34 0.00
CA PRO A 135 -8.89 4.98 0.50
C PRO A 135 -10.18 4.36 1.05
N ARG A 136 -10.40 3.08 0.74
CA ARG A 136 -11.49 2.28 1.30
C ARG A 136 -11.19 1.91 2.76
N SER A 137 -12.23 1.77 3.58
CA SER A 137 -12.09 1.25 4.95
C SER A 137 -11.65 -0.21 4.95
N LEU A 138 -11.10 -0.67 6.08
CA LEU A 138 -10.70 -2.07 6.26
C LEU A 138 -11.89 -3.03 6.18
N GLU A 139 -13.06 -2.60 6.65
CA GLU A 139 -14.29 -3.38 6.54
C GLU A 139 -14.68 -3.60 5.07
N LEU A 140 -14.69 -2.53 4.27
CA LEU A 140 -15.01 -2.64 2.85
C LEU A 140 -13.96 -3.48 2.12
N LEU A 141 -12.68 -3.37 2.49
CA LEU A 141 -11.62 -4.21 1.94
C LEU A 141 -11.88 -5.68 2.22
N ARG A 142 -12.23 -6.06 3.46
CA ARG A 142 -12.57 -7.45 3.84
C ARG A 142 -13.75 -7.99 3.04
N VAL A 143 -14.81 -7.18 2.85
CA VAL A 143 -15.96 -7.55 2.02
C VAL A 143 -15.54 -7.83 0.57
N LEU A 144 -14.69 -6.96 0.00
CA LEU A 144 -14.21 -7.10 -1.38
C LEU A 144 -13.28 -8.32 -1.55
N THR A 145 -12.40 -8.57 -0.59
CA THR A 145 -11.44 -9.69 -0.65
C THR A 145 -11.99 -11.00 -0.11
N ARG A 146 -13.17 -11.00 0.51
CA ARG A 146 -13.78 -12.15 1.20
C ARG A 146 -12.82 -12.76 2.23
N ALA A 147 -12.20 -11.88 3.02
CA ALA A 147 -11.32 -12.20 4.13
C ALA A 147 -12.02 -11.99 5.47
#